data_AF-A0A1G2IDZ3-F1
#
_entry.id   AF-A0A1G2IDZ3-F1
#
_cell.length_a   1.000
_cell.length_b   1.000
_cell.length_c   1.000
_cell.angle_alpha   90.00
_cell.angle_beta   90.00
_cell.angle_gamma   90.00
#
_symmetry.space_group_name_H-M   'P 1'
#
loop_
_entity.id
_entity.type
_entity.pdbx_description
1 polymer ?
#
loop_
_entity_poly.entity_id
_entity_poly.type
_entity_poly.pdbx_seq_one_letter_code
_entity_poly.pdbx_strand_id
1 'polypeptide(L)'
;MTIEEKNYRKLVEKAELAFLEKRYLEAFLIQSCLIEGVIKSFAYLFLKPIFESHPDLKQKSNSFELARLIDELFMAGKINNKLYENLNKYRKKRNQVIHQILKFKDEKVFEKELKEAYRLGRDMKGFIVEEMVEGKKGKTTSELSAKFEQDSKIYIAEQDKALKPFFRKINRDLNKIFKKKLENNK
;
A
#
# COMPACT_ATOMS: atom_id res chain seq x y z
N MET A 1 -9.42 -17.32 18.55
CA MET A 1 -9.22 -15.86 18.42
C MET A 1 -8.37 -15.38 19.58
N THR A 2 -7.21 -14.79 19.30
CA THR A 2 -6.27 -14.30 20.32
C THR A 2 -6.81 -13.03 21.03
N ILE A 3 -6.23 -12.66 22.18
CA ILE A 3 -6.60 -11.42 22.89
C ILE A 3 -6.29 -10.20 22.03
N GLU A 4 -5.18 -10.23 21.30
CA GLU A 4 -4.75 -9.19 20.36
C GLU A 4 -5.80 -8.98 19.25
N GLU A 5 -6.29 -10.05 18.63
CA GLU A 5 -7.35 -10.00 17.62
C GLU A 5 -8.66 -9.42 18.17
N LYS A 6 -9.03 -9.76 19.41
CA LYS A 6 -10.23 -9.21 20.07
C LYS A 6 -10.08 -7.71 20.34
N ASN A 7 -8.93 -7.28 20.83
CA ASN A 7 -8.65 -5.86 21.11
C ASN A 7 -8.63 -5.05 19.82
N TYR A 8 -8.02 -5.60 18.76
CA TYR A 8 -8.01 -4.99 17.44
C TYR A 8 -9.43 -4.78 16.89
N ARG A 9 -10.27 -5.83 16.87
CA ARG A 9 -11.65 -5.72 16.38
C ARG A 9 -12.44 -4.66 17.15
N LYS A 10 -12.33 -4.65 18.49
CA LYS A 10 -12.97 -3.63 19.32
C LYS A 10 -12.52 -2.21 18.95
N LEU A 11 -11.24 -2.01 18.68
CA LEU A 11 -10.73 -0.69 18.28
C LEU A 11 -11.21 -0.28 16.88
N VAL A 12 -11.29 -1.21 15.93
CA VAL A 12 -11.87 -0.96 14.61
C VAL A 12 -13.34 -0.58 14.71
N GLU A 13 -14.12 -1.33 15.48
CA GLU A 13 -15.53 -1.03 15.74
C GLU A 13 -15.70 0.33 16.43
N LYS A 14 -14.85 0.63 17.42
CA LYS A 14 -14.85 1.92 18.11
C LYS A 14 -14.54 3.07 17.16
N ALA A 15 -13.59 2.90 16.24
CA ALA A 15 -13.26 3.91 15.23
C ALA A 15 -14.43 4.15 14.25
N GLU A 16 -15.09 3.09 13.79
CA GLU A 16 -16.26 3.18 12.90
C GLU A 16 -17.44 3.84 13.63
N LEU A 17 -17.71 3.45 14.88
CA LEU A 17 -18.77 4.06 15.68
C LEU A 17 -18.51 5.55 15.93
N ALA A 18 -17.29 5.91 16.33
CA ALA A 18 -16.90 7.31 16.50
C ALA A 18 -17.09 8.11 15.21
N PHE A 19 -16.79 7.54 14.04
CA PHE A 19 -17.02 8.20 12.76
C PHE A 19 -18.51 8.42 12.47
N LEU A 20 -19.37 7.43 12.73
CA LEU A 20 -20.82 7.52 12.54
C LEU A 20 -21.46 8.56 13.46
N GLU A 21 -20.98 8.65 14.71
CA GLU A 21 -21.41 9.64 15.70
C GLU A 21 -20.78 11.03 15.49
N LYS A 22 -20.06 11.23 14.38
CA LYS A 22 -19.39 12.49 14.03
C LYS A 22 -18.26 12.91 14.97
N ARG A 23 -17.75 12.00 15.81
CA ARG A 23 -16.53 12.17 16.64
C ARG A 23 -15.28 11.94 15.78
N TYR A 24 -15.06 12.79 14.78
CA TYR A 24 -14.06 12.57 13.73
C TYR A 24 -12.61 12.53 14.24
N LEU A 25 -12.29 13.33 15.26
CA LEU A 25 -10.95 13.33 15.86
C LEU A 25 -10.65 11.98 16.51
N GLU A 26 -11.59 11.46 17.30
CA GLU A 26 -11.44 10.16 17.95
C GLU A 26 -11.33 9.03 16.93
N ALA A 27 -12.21 9.03 15.91
CA ALA A 27 -12.15 8.07 14.81
C ALA A 27 -10.79 8.10 14.10
N PHE A 28 -10.28 9.29 13.79
CA PHE A 28 -8.98 9.50 13.15
C PHE A 28 -7.81 9.01 14.02
N LEU A 29 -7.80 9.33 15.31
CA LEU A 29 -6.72 8.96 16.22
C LEU A 29 -6.67 7.44 16.42
N ILE A 30 -7.82 6.81 16.67
CA ILE A 30 -7.89 5.35 16.82
C ILE A 30 -7.38 4.65 15.55
N GLN A 31 -7.88 5.09 14.38
CA GLN A 31 -7.46 4.51 13.12
C GLN A 31 -5.96 4.71 12.84
N SER A 32 -5.42 5.89 13.16
CA SER A 32 -3.99 6.19 13.01
C SER A 32 -3.13 5.25 13.85
N CYS A 33 -3.50 5.02 15.10
CA CYS A 33 -2.80 4.10 15.98
C CYS A 33 -2.89 2.66 15.46
N LEU A 34 -4.06 2.24 14.97
CA LEU A 34 -4.26 0.90 14.42
C LEU A 34 -3.39 0.64 13.18
N ILE A 35 -3.42 1.54 12.21
CA ILE A 35 -2.64 1.41 10.97
C ILE A 35 -1.15 1.38 11.29
N GLU A 36 -0.68 2.30 12.13
CA GLU A 36 0.74 2.34 12.54
C GLU A 36 1.16 1.06 13.27
N GLY A 37 0.34 0.57 14.19
CA GLY A 37 0.59 -0.66 14.93
C GLY A 37 0.68 -1.89 14.03
N VAL A 38 -0.23 -2.02 13.06
CA VAL A 38 -0.20 -3.14 12.11
C VAL A 38 1.02 -3.06 11.20
N ILE A 39 1.36 -1.90 10.65
CA ILE A 39 2.55 -1.75 9.80
C ILE A 39 3.82 -2.07 10.58
N LYS A 40 3.95 -1.60 11.82
CA LYS A 40 5.10 -1.93 12.68
C LYS A 40 5.18 -3.42 12.98
N SER A 41 4.05 -4.05 13.31
CA SER A 41 4.00 -5.48 13.61
C SER A 41 4.34 -6.34 12.39
N PHE A 42 3.79 -5.95 11.23
CA PHE A 42 4.04 -6.60 9.95
C PHE A 42 5.51 -6.44 9.52
N ALA A 43 6.05 -5.22 9.57
CA ALA A 43 7.46 -4.96 9.31
C ALA A 43 8.37 -5.76 10.25
N TYR A 44 8.07 -5.80 11.55
CA TYR A 44 8.84 -6.61 12.49
C TYR A 44 8.80 -8.10 12.12
N LEU A 45 7.65 -8.63 11.72
CA LEU A 45 7.54 -10.05 11.39
C LEU A 45 8.36 -10.43 10.16
N PHE A 46 8.31 -9.60 9.11
CA PHE A 46 8.87 -9.95 7.80
C PHE A 46 10.26 -9.40 7.51
N LEU A 47 10.60 -8.26 8.13
CA LEU A 47 11.91 -7.64 7.95
C LEU A 47 12.89 -8.03 9.07
N LYS A 48 12.43 -8.62 10.18
CA LYS A 48 13.34 -9.05 11.27
C LYS A 48 14.49 -9.94 10.79
N PRO A 49 14.31 -10.96 9.94
CA PRO A 49 15.44 -11.75 9.42
C PRO A 49 16.44 -10.90 8.62
N ILE A 50 15.95 -9.89 7.90
CA ILE A 50 16.76 -8.94 7.11
C ILE A 50 17.52 -8.00 8.06
N PHE A 51 16.86 -7.50 9.10
CA PHE A 51 17.47 -6.62 10.08
C PHE A 51 18.47 -7.35 10.97
N GLU A 52 18.19 -8.60 11.36
CA GLU A 52 19.09 -9.40 12.20
C GLU A 52 20.38 -9.80 11.49
N SER A 53 20.35 -9.90 10.16
CA SER A 53 21.55 -10.14 9.33
C SER A 53 22.41 -8.88 9.11
N HIS A 54 21.93 -7.70 9.52
CA HIS A 54 22.61 -6.41 9.33
C HIS A 54 22.67 -5.61 10.64
N PRO A 55 23.81 -5.60 11.37
CA PRO A 55 23.94 -4.98 12.68
C PRO A 55 23.44 -3.53 12.76
N ASP A 56 23.73 -2.73 11.73
CA ASP A 56 23.32 -1.31 11.65
C ASP A 56 21.80 -1.14 11.50
N LEU A 57 21.15 -2.03 10.75
CA LEU A 57 19.70 -2.02 10.58
C LEU A 57 19.01 -2.54 11.85
N LYS A 58 19.59 -3.53 12.52
CA LYS A 58 19.07 -4.07 13.79
C LYS A 58 18.93 -2.97 14.85
N GLN A 59 19.96 -2.15 15.05
CA GLN A 59 19.91 -1.05 16.02
C GLN A 59 18.87 0.02 15.68
N LYS A 60 18.69 0.32 14.39
CA LYS A 60 17.80 1.40 13.94
C LYS A 60 16.35 0.95 13.72
N SER A 61 16.11 -0.34 13.53
CA SER A 61 14.79 -0.86 13.15
C SER A 61 13.67 -0.51 14.16
N ASN A 62 14.00 -0.42 15.45
CA ASN A 62 13.05 -0.04 16.50
C ASN A 62 12.62 1.44 16.45
N SER A 63 13.41 2.30 15.82
CA SER A 63 13.15 3.75 15.69
C SER A 63 12.74 4.16 14.29
N PHE A 64 12.52 3.20 13.38
CA PHE A 64 12.09 3.52 12.03
C PHE A 64 10.74 4.24 12.02
N GLU A 65 10.75 5.39 11.36
CA GLU A 65 9.54 6.14 11.06
C GLU A 65 8.64 5.32 10.13
N LEU A 66 7.34 5.62 10.19
CA LEU A 66 6.33 4.95 9.39
C LEU A 66 6.65 4.98 7.88
N ALA A 67 7.22 6.08 7.38
CA ALA A 67 7.65 6.21 5.99
C ALA A 67 8.67 5.12 5.62
N ARG A 68 9.72 4.97 6.44
CA ARG A 68 10.79 4.02 6.21
C ARG A 68 10.28 2.58 6.23
N LEU A 69 9.38 2.25 7.16
CA LEU A 69 8.79 0.91 7.24
C LEU A 69 7.98 0.56 5.98
N ILE A 70 7.19 1.51 5.47
CA ILE A 70 6.41 1.32 4.23
C ILE A 70 7.35 1.08 3.03
N ASP A 71 8.42 1.87 2.92
CA ASP A 71 9.41 1.72 1.83
C ASP A 71 10.13 0.36 1.90
N GLU A 72 10.58 -0.06 3.08
CA GLU A 72 11.27 -1.34 3.27
C GLU A 72 10.35 -2.54 2.97
N LEU A 73 9.09 -2.49 3.41
CA LEU A 73 8.09 -3.52 3.09
C LEU A 73 7.85 -3.63 1.58
N PHE A 74 7.81 -2.51 0.88
CA PHE A 74 7.63 -2.49 -0.57
C PHE A 74 8.86 -3.02 -1.31
N MET A 75 10.06 -2.57 -0.93
CA MET A 75 11.33 -3.05 -1.52
C MET A 75 11.54 -4.55 -1.29
N ALA A 76 11.12 -5.07 -0.14
CA ALA A 76 11.15 -6.49 0.18
C ALA A 76 10.03 -7.31 -0.49
N GLY A 77 9.17 -6.70 -1.31
CA GLY A 77 8.06 -7.36 -2.01
C GLY A 77 6.95 -7.85 -1.09
N LYS A 78 6.84 -7.28 0.12
CA LYS A 78 5.87 -7.70 1.15
C LYS A 78 4.51 -7.02 1.02
N ILE A 79 4.49 -5.89 0.32
CA ILE A 79 3.27 -5.19 -0.06
C ILE A 79 3.31 -4.87 -1.56
N ASN A 80 2.14 -4.89 -2.19
CA ASN A 80 2.01 -4.57 -3.61
C ASN A 80 2.03 -3.04 -3.85
N ASN A 81 2.12 -2.63 -5.12
CA ASN A 81 2.22 -1.21 -5.48
C ASN A 81 0.98 -0.41 -5.06
N LYS A 82 -0.21 -0.99 -5.20
CA LYS A 82 -1.47 -0.34 -4.83
C LYS A 82 -1.52 -0.03 -3.33
N LEU A 83 -1.13 -0.99 -2.50
CA LEU A 83 -1.08 -0.82 -1.05
C LEU A 83 0.01 0.17 -0.64
N TYR A 84 1.19 0.12 -1.28
CA TYR A 84 2.25 1.10 -1.09
C TYR A 84 1.78 2.54 -1.35
N GLU A 85 1.11 2.78 -2.49
CA GLU A 85 0.56 4.09 -2.84
C GLU A 85 -0.50 4.56 -1.85
N ASN A 86 -1.42 3.67 -1.46
CA ASN A 86 -2.46 3.97 -0.48
C ASN A 86 -1.87 4.33 0.88
N LEU A 87 -0.91 3.56 1.37
CA LEU A 87 -0.21 3.80 2.64
C LEU A 87 0.54 5.12 2.61
N ASN A 88 1.20 5.46 1.50
CA ASN A 88 1.89 6.73 1.35
C ASN A 88 0.94 7.92 1.30
N LYS A 89 -0.18 7.79 0.57
CA LYS A 89 -1.22 8.83 0.51
C LYS A 89 -1.82 9.08 1.90
N TYR A 90 -2.17 8.01 2.60
CA TYR A 90 -2.67 8.07 3.96
C TYR A 90 -1.65 8.71 4.91
N ARG A 91 -0.39 8.25 4.91
CA ARG A 91 0.69 8.79 5.75
C ARG A 91 0.85 10.29 5.57
N LYS A 92 0.91 10.77 4.33
CA LYS A 92 1.03 12.20 4.02
C LYS A 92 -0.13 12.99 4.62
N LYS A 93 -1.37 12.54 4.41
CA LYS A 93 -2.57 13.20 4.96
C LYS A 93 -2.59 13.14 6.50
N ARG A 94 -2.31 11.99 7.10
CA ARG A 94 -2.23 11.81 8.56
C ARG A 94 -1.23 12.78 9.18
N ASN A 95 -0.02 12.87 8.62
CA ASN A 95 1.01 13.78 9.12
C ASN A 95 0.58 15.25 8.94
N GLN A 96 0.01 15.61 7.79
CA GLN A 96 -0.54 16.94 7.57
C GLN A 96 -1.56 17.32 8.65
N VAL A 97 -2.54 16.45 8.91
CA VAL A 97 -3.59 16.68 9.93
C VAL A 97 -2.99 16.82 11.33
N ILE A 98 -2.07 15.93 11.72
CA ILE A 98 -1.41 15.98 13.03
C ILE A 98 -0.60 17.28 13.20
N HIS A 99 0.20 17.66 12.21
CA HIS A 99 1.02 18.88 12.30
C HIS A 99 0.21 20.17 12.23
N GLN A 100 -1.02 20.12 11.72
CA GLN A 100 -1.93 21.26 11.61
C GLN A 100 -2.99 21.30 12.70
N ILE A 101 -3.05 20.30 13.61
CA ILE A 101 -4.16 20.12 14.56
C ILE A 101 -4.45 21.37 15.40
N LEU A 102 -3.40 22.09 15.83
CA LEU A 102 -3.51 23.33 16.61
C LEU A 102 -3.56 24.60 15.74
N LYS A 103 -3.41 24.47 14.42
CA LYS A 103 -3.33 25.58 13.47
C LYS A 103 -4.64 25.83 12.73
N PHE A 104 -5.60 24.90 12.80
CA PHE A 104 -6.92 25.11 12.21
C PHE A 104 -7.69 26.17 13.00
N LYS A 105 -8.09 27.24 12.32
CA LYS A 105 -8.94 28.30 12.87
C LYS A 105 -10.44 28.06 12.66
N ASP A 106 -10.77 27.24 11.66
CA ASP A 106 -12.14 26.87 11.31
C ASP A 106 -12.36 25.38 11.61
N GLU A 107 -13.29 25.12 12.53
CA GLU A 107 -13.70 23.78 12.95
C GLU A 107 -14.25 22.94 11.80
N LYS A 108 -15.00 23.53 10.86
CA LYS A 108 -15.55 22.80 9.71
C LYS A 108 -14.46 22.32 8.77
N VAL A 109 -13.42 23.15 8.58
CA VAL A 109 -12.24 22.75 7.80
C VAL A 109 -11.50 21.63 8.52
N PHE A 110 -11.30 21.74 9.83
CA PHE A 110 -10.64 20.69 10.61
C PHE A 110 -11.39 19.36 10.54
N GLU A 111 -12.71 19.35 10.71
CA GLU A 111 -13.52 18.15 10.57
C GLU A 111 -13.43 17.54 9.17
N LYS A 112 -13.41 18.38 8.12
CA LYS A 112 -13.28 17.92 6.73
C LYS A 112 -11.95 17.20 6.53
N GLU A 113 -10.86 17.76 7.06
CA GLU A 113 -9.53 17.18 7.01
C GLU A 113 -9.46 15.83 7.75
N LEU A 114 -10.08 15.75 8.94
CA LEU A 114 -10.20 14.50 9.72
C LEU A 114 -11.01 13.44 8.97
N LYS A 115 -12.15 13.81 8.38
CA LYS A 115 -12.99 12.90 7.57
C LYS A 115 -12.23 12.33 6.39
N GLU A 116 -11.50 13.17 5.68
CA GLU A 116 -10.71 12.74 4.52
C GLU A 116 -9.59 11.79 4.93
N ALA A 117 -8.84 12.13 5.99
CA ALA A 117 -7.81 11.26 6.53
C ALA A 117 -8.38 9.90 6.95
N TYR A 118 -9.52 9.90 7.65
CA TYR A 118 -10.20 8.68 8.08
C TYR A 118 -10.65 7.82 6.88
N ARG A 119 -11.21 8.44 5.84
CA ARG A 119 -11.64 7.71 4.62
C ARG A 119 -10.48 7.02 3.93
N LEU A 120 -9.34 7.71 3.78
CA LEU A 120 -8.12 7.10 3.22
C LEU A 120 -7.65 5.89 4.05
N GLY A 121 -7.76 5.98 5.38
CA GLY A 121 -7.42 4.88 6.27
C GLY A 121 -8.40 3.70 6.20
N ARG A 122 -9.68 3.97 5.91
CA ARG A 122 -10.75 2.96 5.91
C ARG A 122 -10.59 1.96 4.77
N ASP A 123 -10.09 2.42 3.62
CA ASP A 123 -9.84 1.56 2.46
C ASP A 123 -8.75 0.51 2.72
N MET A 124 -7.97 0.67 3.80
CA MET A 124 -6.96 -0.27 4.23
C MET A 124 -7.47 -1.32 5.22
N LYS A 125 -8.76 -1.28 5.62
CA LYS A 125 -9.33 -2.21 6.61
C LYS A 125 -9.09 -3.68 6.28
N GLY A 126 -9.15 -4.06 5.00
CA GLY A 126 -8.83 -5.41 4.53
C GLY A 126 -7.41 -5.82 4.92
N PHE A 127 -6.41 -5.05 4.49
CA PHE A 127 -5.01 -5.21 4.91
C PHE A 127 -4.87 -5.28 6.43
N ILE A 128 -5.45 -4.33 7.17
CA ILE A 128 -5.25 -4.26 8.62
C ILE A 128 -5.82 -5.52 9.33
N VAL A 129 -6.96 -6.03 8.87
CA VAL A 129 -7.58 -7.25 9.41
C VAL A 129 -6.81 -8.49 8.99
N GLU A 130 -6.48 -8.61 7.70
CA GLU A 130 -5.84 -9.79 7.11
C GLU A 130 -4.43 -9.99 7.65
N GLU A 131 -3.61 -8.93 7.72
CA GLU A 131 -2.23 -9.04 8.22
C GLU A 131 -2.15 -9.40 9.70
N MET A 132 -3.11 -8.93 10.50
CA MET A 132 -3.19 -9.30 11.92
C MET A 132 -3.52 -10.79 12.12
N VAL A 133 -4.33 -11.37 11.23
CA VAL A 133 -4.81 -12.76 11.33
C VAL A 133 -3.83 -13.74 10.66
N GLU A 134 -3.25 -13.36 9.53
CA GLU A 134 -2.49 -14.26 8.65
C GLU A 134 -0.98 -14.08 8.75
N GLY A 135 -0.48 -12.92 9.19
CA GLY A 135 0.96 -12.66 9.37
C GLY A 135 1.66 -13.80 10.12
N LYS A 136 1.03 -14.32 11.17
CA LYS A 136 1.57 -15.38 12.03
C LYS A 136 1.67 -16.77 11.35
N LYS A 137 1.12 -16.96 10.15
CA LYS A 137 1.11 -18.25 9.42
C LYS A 137 2.05 -18.30 8.21
N GLY A 138 2.85 -17.25 7.98
CA GLY A 138 4.01 -17.29 7.08
C GLY A 138 3.77 -16.93 5.61
N LYS A 139 2.51 -16.76 5.16
CA LYS A 139 2.18 -16.07 3.91
C LYS A 139 0.92 -15.25 4.10
N THR A 140 0.95 -13.97 3.74
CA THR A 140 -0.22 -13.08 3.87
C THR A 140 -0.85 -12.77 2.52
N THR A 141 -2.12 -12.37 2.50
CA THR A 141 -2.82 -11.93 1.28
C THR A 141 -2.06 -10.82 0.55
N SER A 142 -1.43 -9.89 1.27
CA SER A 142 -0.61 -8.84 0.66
C SER A 142 0.63 -9.41 -0.04
N GLU A 143 1.32 -10.37 0.59
CA GLU A 143 2.46 -11.04 -0.04
C GLU A 143 2.04 -11.87 -1.25
N LEU A 144 0.90 -12.58 -1.16
CA LEU A 144 0.35 -13.37 -2.27
C LEU A 144 -0.03 -12.48 -3.44
N SER A 145 -0.67 -11.34 -3.18
CA SER A 145 -1.03 -10.37 -4.22
C SER A 145 0.21 -9.69 -4.82
N ALA A 146 1.20 -9.33 -4.01
CA ALA A 146 2.46 -8.75 -4.47
C ALA A 146 3.24 -9.73 -5.37
N LYS A 147 3.33 -11.00 -4.95
CA LYS A 147 3.96 -12.05 -5.74
C LYS A 147 3.20 -12.29 -7.05
N PHE A 148 1.87 -12.37 -7.00
CA PHE A 148 1.04 -12.55 -8.20
C PHE A 148 1.19 -11.39 -9.20
N GLU A 149 1.23 -10.14 -8.72
CA GLU A 149 1.49 -8.97 -9.57
C GLU A 149 2.88 -9.02 -10.20
N GLN A 150 3.90 -9.40 -9.43
CA GLN A 150 5.27 -9.51 -9.91
C GLN A 150 5.39 -10.61 -10.97
N ASP A 151 4.85 -11.80 -10.70
CA ASP A 151 4.82 -12.93 -11.62
C ASP A 151 4.05 -12.57 -12.91
N SER A 152 2.92 -11.86 -12.80
CA SER A 152 2.14 -11.38 -13.94
C SER A 152 2.91 -10.36 -14.79
N LYS A 153 3.65 -9.43 -14.17
CA LYS A 153 4.49 -8.45 -14.89
C LYS A 153 5.62 -9.15 -15.65
N ILE A 154 6.25 -10.15 -15.04
CA ILE A 154 7.30 -10.95 -15.69
C ILE A 154 6.72 -11.69 -16.90
N TYR A 155 5.59 -12.37 -16.73
CA TYR A 155 4.91 -13.08 -17.80
C TYR A 155 4.53 -12.16 -18.98
N ILE A 156 3.95 -10.99 -18.71
CA ILE A 156 3.59 -10.01 -19.75
C ILE A 156 4.85 -9.51 -20.46
N ALA A 157 5.92 -9.20 -19.73
CA ALA A 157 7.19 -8.74 -20.32
C ALA A 157 7.83 -9.81 -21.22
N GLU A 158 7.73 -11.10 -20.84
CA GLU A 158 8.20 -12.22 -21.64
C GLU A 158 7.37 -12.39 -22.93
N GLN A 159 6.04 -12.31 -22.82
CA GLN A 159 5.13 -12.34 -23.98
C GLN A 159 5.40 -11.17 -24.94
N ASP A 160 5.55 -9.96 -24.42
CA ASP A 160 5.89 -8.78 -25.22
C ASP A 160 7.24 -8.93 -25.92
N LYS A 161 8.23 -9.53 -25.25
CA LYS A 161 9.55 -9.80 -25.83
C LYS A 161 9.46 -10.84 -26.94
N ALA A 162 8.63 -11.87 -26.78
CA ALA A 162 8.40 -12.91 -27.78
C ALA A 162 7.59 -12.40 -29.00
N LEU A 163 6.60 -11.54 -28.78
CA LEU A 163 5.69 -11.04 -29.82
C LEU A 163 6.23 -9.81 -30.56
N LYS A 164 7.09 -8.99 -29.95
CA LYS A 164 7.69 -7.80 -30.59
C LYS A 164 8.35 -8.07 -31.94
N PRO A 165 9.17 -9.13 -32.12
CA PRO A 165 9.76 -9.46 -33.42
C PRO A 165 8.70 -9.79 -34.48
N PHE A 166 7.64 -10.50 -34.09
CA PHE A 166 6.54 -10.88 -34.97
C PHE A 166 5.77 -9.65 -35.46
N PHE A 167 5.36 -8.77 -34.54
CA PHE A 167 4.69 -7.51 -34.90
C PHE A 167 5.58 -6.58 -35.72
N ARG A 168 6.88 -6.50 -35.42
CA ARG A 168 7.85 -5.73 -36.26
C ARG A 168 7.92 -6.26 -37.69
N LYS A 169 7.85 -7.58 -37.88
CA LYS A 169 7.85 -8.20 -39.21
C LYS A 169 6.57 -7.83 -39.97
N ILE A 170 5.40 -8.04 -39.35
CA ILE A 170 4.11 -7.66 -39.94
C ILE A 170 4.09 -6.19 -40.35
N ASN A 171 4.55 -5.29 -39.47
CA ASN A 171 4.51 -3.86 -39.75
C ASN A 171 5.44 -3.46 -40.91
N ARG A 172 6.61 -4.12 -41.04
CA ARG A 172 7.49 -3.94 -42.20
C ARG A 172 6.84 -4.43 -43.50
N ASP A 173 6.18 -5.59 -43.45
CA ASP A 173 5.56 -6.19 -44.62
C ASP A 173 4.34 -5.36 -45.10
N LEU A 174 3.52 -4.88 -44.17
CA LEU A 174 2.43 -3.94 -44.47
C LEU A 174 2.95 -2.65 -45.09
N ASN A 175 4.01 -2.05 -44.55
CA ASN A 175 4.62 -0.85 -45.12
C ASN A 175 5.17 -1.07 -46.54
N LYS A 176 5.74 -2.24 -46.83
CA LYS A 176 6.16 -2.60 -48.20
C LYS A 176 4.96 -2.69 -49.15
N ILE A 177 3.87 -3.32 -48.72
CA ILE A 177 2.64 -3.45 -49.53
C ILE A 177 2.05 -2.06 -49.83
N PHE A 178 1.96 -1.20 -48.81
CA PHE A 178 1.47 0.17 -48.97
C PHE A 178 2.31 0.99 -49.94
N LYS A 179 3.64 0.93 -49.80
CA LYS A 179 4.56 1.66 -50.67
C LYS A 179 4.45 1.21 -52.14
N LYS A 180 4.35 -0.10 -52.37
CA LYS A 180 4.16 -0.68 -53.71
C LYS A 180 2.82 -0.28 -54.35
N LYS A 181 1.74 -0.17 -53.54
CA LYS A 181 0.45 0.35 -54.03
C LYS A 181 0.51 1.84 -54.39
N LEU A 182 1.27 2.64 -53.65
CA LEU A 182 1.45 4.07 -53.94
C LEU A 182 2.29 4.30 -55.21
N GLU A 183 3.27 3.44 -55.47
CA GLU A 183 4.11 3.50 -56.68
C GLU A 183 3.36 3.05 -57.94
N ASN A 184 2.43 2.08 -57.83
CA ASN A 184 1.60 1.60 -58.95
C ASN A 184 0.40 2.51 -59.29
N ASN A 185 0.12 3.52 -58.48
CA ASN A 185 -0.96 4.50 -58.69
C ASN A 185 -0.45 5.87 -59.18
N LYS A 186 0.82 5.93 -59.61
CA LYS A 186 1.42 7.06 -60.35
C LYS A 186 1.63 6.65 -61.80
#